data_AF-A0A9J7MB44-F1
#
_entry.id   AF-A0A9J7MB44-F1
#
_cell.length_a   1.000
_cell.length_b   1.000
_cell.length_c   1.000
_cell.angle_alpha   90.00
_cell.angle_beta   90.00
_cell.angle_gamma   90.00
#
_symmetry.space_group_name_H-M   'P 1'
#
loop_
_entity.id
_entity.type
_entity.pdbx_description
1 polymer ?
#
loop_
_entity_poly.entity_id
_entity_poly.type
_entity_poly.pdbx_seq_one_letter_code
_entity_poly.pdbx_strand_id
1 'polypeptide(L)'
;MEERHRALLLANRLEITSDLRFRDIRRRLLDSGTLNGENLDLIENQQTREDQAKALLDILPTRGPTAFAVFREALKHRYPHLARILKDEGQQGPPEAPRVFIIHAGEDKESFVRPLVATLQQEGLAEKDVFFDDVSIKPGEVIRDRIISTLSSQSLELVVVVVSTAFLNKPYWPRLEFETCLKNNKRIFPIWVDANEDSFKAFSELVGKYSPTLKQMSARRVQRDDVTDELTNIAAEVVQRLSTLRCSTPPPAGL
;
A
#
# COMPACT_ATOMS: atom_id res chain seq x y z
N MET A 1 -6.69 -19.82 15.98
CA MET A 1 -5.97 -19.17 14.88
C MET A 1 -6.63 -19.55 13.57
N GLU A 2 -6.84 -18.59 12.68
CA GLU A 2 -7.52 -18.80 11.39
C GLU A 2 -6.61 -19.53 10.39
N GLU A 3 -7.21 -20.16 9.37
CA GLU A 3 -6.47 -20.98 8.40
C GLU A 3 -5.45 -20.16 7.59
N ARG A 4 -5.81 -18.92 7.21
CA ARG A 4 -4.90 -17.99 6.53
C ARG A 4 -3.67 -17.62 7.37
N HIS A 5 -3.83 -17.45 8.67
CA HIS A 5 -2.72 -17.17 9.60
C HIS A 5 -1.77 -18.37 9.67
N ARG A 6 -2.32 -19.59 9.68
CA ARG A 6 -1.52 -20.83 9.65
C ARG A 6 -0.74 -20.93 8.35
N ALA A 7 -1.38 -20.66 7.21
CA ALA A 7 -0.73 -20.66 5.90
C ALA A 7 0.42 -19.63 5.84
N LEU A 8 0.24 -18.42 6.40
CA LEU A 8 1.29 -17.41 6.47
C LEU A 8 2.49 -17.84 7.32
N LEU A 9 2.23 -18.45 8.48
CA LEU A 9 3.31 -18.98 9.34
C LEU A 9 4.06 -20.13 8.66
N LEU A 10 3.36 -20.99 7.91
CA LEU A 10 3.96 -22.09 7.16
C LEU A 10 4.80 -21.58 5.98
N ALA A 11 4.26 -20.67 5.17
CA ALA A 11 4.94 -20.13 3.99
C ALA A 11 6.24 -19.38 4.35
N ASN A 12 6.25 -18.69 5.49
CA ASN A 12 7.41 -17.91 5.96
C ASN A 12 8.23 -18.64 7.03
N ARG A 13 7.99 -19.94 7.24
CA ARG A 13 8.59 -20.70 8.34
C ARG A 13 10.12 -20.61 8.35
N LEU A 14 10.75 -20.77 7.19
CA LEU A 14 12.21 -20.75 7.04
C LEU A 14 12.82 -19.41 7.47
N GLU A 15 12.30 -18.30 6.94
CA GLU A 15 12.72 -16.93 7.28
C GLU A 15 12.55 -16.64 8.78
N ILE A 16 11.40 -17.01 9.35
CA ILE A 16 11.15 -16.81 10.78
C ILE A 16 12.14 -17.62 11.62
N THR A 17 12.37 -18.89 11.29
CA THR A 17 13.28 -19.74 12.07
C THR A 17 14.74 -19.30 11.98
N SER A 18 15.16 -18.76 10.83
CA SER A 18 16.51 -18.21 10.63
C SER A 18 16.74 -16.98 11.51
N ASP A 19 15.79 -16.06 11.56
CA ASP A 19 16.05 -14.71 12.06
C ASP A 19 15.53 -14.45 13.47
N LEU A 20 14.49 -15.19 13.89
CA LEU A 20 13.85 -14.98 15.18
C LEU A 20 14.71 -15.48 16.35
N ARG A 21 14.87 -14.66 17.39
CA ARG A 21 15.27 -15.12 18.72
C ARG A 21 14.07 -15.14 19.66
N PHE A 22 13.68 -16.32 20.15
CA PHE A 22 12.52 -16.46 21.04
C PHE A 22 12.58 -15.55 22.28
N ARG A 23 13.77 -15.43 22.89
CA ARG A 23 14.00 -14.60 24.08
C ARG A 23 13.61 -13.13 23.92
N ASP A 24 13.63 -12.60 22.70
CA ASP A 24 13.33 -11.20 22.41
C ASP A 24 11.82 -10.91 22.46
N ILE A 25 10.99 -11.93 22.20
CA ILE A 25 9.53 -11.79 22.13
C ILE A 25 8.80 -12.53 23.25
N ARG A 26 9.50 -13.40 24.02
CA ARG A 26 8.89 -14.24 25.07
C ARG A 26 8.06 -13.45 26.07
N ARG A 27 8.56 -12.30 26.53
CA ARG A 27 7.90 -11.49 27.57
C ARG A 27 6.52 -11.05 27.10
N ARG A 28 6.44 -10.56 25.86
CA ARG A 28 5.18 -10.09 25.30
C ARG A 28 4.18 -11.22 25.04
N LEU A 29 4.66 -12.41 24.65
CA LEU A 29 3.82 -13.58 24.47
C LEU A 29 3.30 -14.16 25.79
N LEU A 30 4.03 -13.96 26.89
CA LEU A 30 3.61 -14.32 28.24
C LEU A 30 2.62 -13.30 28.80
N ASP A 31 2.94 -12.01 28.69
CA ASP A 31 2.09 -10.91 29.19
C ASP A 31 0.72 -10.90 28.50
N SER A 32 0.63 -11.34 27.25
CA SER A 32 -0.61 -11.47 26.50
C SER A 32 -1.42 -12.74 26.82
N GLY A 33 -0.87 -13.65 27.63
CA GLY A 33 -1.43 -14.98 27.90
C GLY A 33 -1.43 -15.92 26.69
N THR A 34 -0.70 -15.60 25.61
CA THR A 34 -0.60 -16.46 24.43
C THR A 34 0.21 -17.72 24.73
N LEU A 35 1.28 -17.59 25.51
CA LEU A 35 2.02 -18.71 26.07
C LEU A 35 1.73 -18.84 27.57
N ASN A 36 1.61 -20.06 28.05
CA ASN A 36 1.56 -20.41 29.47
C ASN A 36 2.93 -20.97 29.90
N GLY A 37 3.11 -21.19 31.21
CA GLY A 37 4.37 -21.72 31.76
C GLY A 37 4.83 -23.01 31.10
N GLU A 38 3.92 -23.98 30.91
CA GLU A 38 4.23 -25.28 30.29
C GLU A 38 4.78 -25.15 28.86
N ASN A 39 4.13 -24.36 28.00
CA ASN A 39 4.61 -24.15 26.64
C ASN A 39 5.91 -23.36 26.59
N LEU A 40 6.09 -22.43 27.53
CA LEU A 40 7.30 -21.64 27.62
C LEU A 40 8.48 -22.55 27.95
N ASP A 41 8.32 -23.46 28.90
CA ASP A 41 9.34 -24.44 29.27
C ASP A 41 9.64 -25.40 28.09
N LEU A 42 8.62 -25.86 27.36
CA LEU A 42 8.81 -26.70 26.17
C LEU A 42 9.64 -26.01 25.07
N ILE A 43 9.46 -24.69 24.90
CA ILE A 43 10.24 -23.91 23.94
C ILE A 43 11.64 -23.65 24.50
N GLU A 44 11.78 -23.20 25.74
CA GLU A 44 13.09 -22.85 26.32
C GLU A 44 14.02 -24.06 26.45
N ASN A 45 13.47 -25.26 26.64
CA ASN A 45 14.23 -26.51 26.70
C ASN A 45 14.78 -26.98 25.35
N GLN A 46 14.45 -26.33 24.23
CA GLN A 46 15.04 -26.67 22.93
C GLN A 46 16.51 -26.26 22.86
N GLN A 47 17.33 -27.11 22.23
CA GLN A 47 18.79 -27.00 22.25
C GLN A 47 19.32 -25.82 21.42
N THR A 48 18.69 -25.52 20.29
CA THR A 48 19.12 -24.44 19.39
C THR A 48 18.06 -23.36 19.28
N ARG A 49 18.50 -22.13 18.95
CA ARG A 49 17.59 -21.01 18.69
C ARG A 49 16.59 -21.32 17.57
N GLU A 50 17.03 -22.03 16.55
CA GLU A 50 16.19 -22.40 15.42
C GLU A 50 15.10 -23.39 15.87
N ASP A 51 15.45 -24.37 16.71
CA ASP A 51 14.49 -25.31 17.28
C ASP A 51 13.50 -24.64 18.24
N GLN A 52 13.96 -23.64 19.01
CA GLN A 52 13.06 -22.78 19.79
C GLN A 52 12.04 -22.07 18.90
N ALA A 53 12.48 -21.50 17.77
CA ALA A 53 11.59 -20.83 16.83
C ALA A 53 10.63 -21.83 16.15
N LYS A 54 11.09 -23.03 15.78
CA LYS A 54 10.23 -24.10 15.24
C LYS A 54 9.17 -24.52 16.24
N ALA A 55 9.56 -24.82 17.48
CA ALA A 55 8.65 -25.21 18.55
C ALA A 55 7.60 -24.12 18.81
N LEU A 56 8.01 -22.84 18.81
CA LEU A 56 7.08 -21.72 18.90
C LEU A 56 6.06 -21.74 17.75
N LEU A 57 6.52 -21.90 16.50
CA LEU A 57 5.63 -21.91 15.32
C LEU A 57 4.68 -23.12 15.31
N ASP A 58 5.04 -24.22 15.96
CA ASP A 58 4.18 -25.40 16.11
C ASP A 58 3.13 -25.20 17.20
N ILE A 59 3.48 -24.48 18.27
CA ILE A 59 2.57 -24.20 19.38
C ILE A 59 1.58 -23.08 19.04
N LEU A 60 2.03 -22.00 18.38
CA LEU A 60 1.23 -20.80 18.10
C LEU A 60 -0.17 -21.10 17.51
N PRO A 61 -0.35 -21.99 16.51
CA PRO A 61 -1.67 -22.33 15.95
C PRO A 61 -2.68 -22.88 16.96
N THR A 62 -2.20 -23.42 18.08
CA THR A 62 -3.04 -24.01 19.15
C THR A 62 -3.48 -22.99 20.21
N ARG A 63 -2.94 -21.76 20.20
CA ARG A 63 -3.12 -20.75 21.26
C ARG A 63 -4.32 -19.81 21.09
N GLY A 64 -5.31 -20.21 20.29
CA GLY A 64 -6.53 -19.42 20.08
C GLY A 64 -6.42 -18.41 18.92
N PRO A 65 -7.47 -17.60 18.69
CA PRO A 65 -7.58 -16.71 17.52
C PRO A 65 -6.65 -15.48 17.59
N THR A 66 -6.33 -14.99 18.78
CA THR A 66 -5.52 -13.77 18.98
C THR A 66 -4.01 -14.02 18.87
N ALA A 67 -3.57 -15.29 18.94
CA ALA A 67 -2.16 -15.66 18.99
C ALA A 67 -1.33 -15.11 17.81
N PHE A 68 -1.87 -15.13 16.59
CA PHE A 68 -1.18 -14.60 15.42
C PHE A 68 -0.96 -13.08 15.51
N ALA A 69 -2.01 -12.33 15.90
CA ALA A 69 -1.94 -10.88 16.00
C ALA A 69 -0.94 -10.44 17.08
N VAL A 70 -0.96 -11.12 18.24
CA VAL A 70 -0.01 -10.87 19.33
C VAL A 70 1.42 -11.21 18.90
N PHE A 71 1.63 -12.36 18.25
CA PHE A 71 2.95 -12.75 17.75
C PHE A 71 3.50 -11.72 16.77
N ARG A 72 2.69 -11.30 15.79
CA ARG A 72 3.05 -10.24 14.84
C ARG A 72 3.38 -8.93 15.55
N GLU A 73 2.59 -8.54 16.55
CA GLU A 73 2.83 -7.33 17.35
C GLU A 73 4.16 -7.40 18.09
N ALA A 74 4.51 -8.58 18.62
CA ALA A 74 5.79 -8.80 19.27
C ALA A 74 6.98 -8.67 18.32
N LEU A 75 6.80 -9.04 17.05
CA LEU A 75 7.84 -8.88 16.04
C LEU A 75 8.06 -7.42 15.64
N LYS A 76 7.04 -6.55 15.67
CA LYS A 76 7.14 -5.17 15.12
C LYS A 76 8.33 -4.38 15.66
N HIS A 77 8.61 -4.48 16.97
CA HIS A 77 9.64 -3.66 17.60
C HIS A 77 11.07 -4.13 17.28
N ARG A 78 11.28 -5.45 17.16
CA ARG A 78 12.64 -6.02 17.05
C ARG A 78 12.94 -6.63 15.69
N TYR A 79 11.90 -7.07 14.98
CA TYR A 79 11.92 -7.71 13.68
C TYR A 79 10.84 -7.13 12.77
N PRO A 80 10.91 -5.82 12.43
CA PRO A 80 9.90 -5.18 11.58
C PRO A 80 9.79 -5.86 10.20
N HIS A 81 10.87 -6.46 9.70
CA HIS A 81 10.87 -7.25 8.47
C HIS A 81 10.04 -8.54 8.60
N LEU A 82 10.17 -9.30 9.69
CA LEU A 82 9.35 -10.49 9.95
C LEU A 82 7.87 -10.12 10.17
N ALA A 83 7.61 -9.02 10.90
CA ALA A 83 6.24 -8.52 11.06
C ALA A 83 5.61 -8.12 9.71
N ARG A 84 6.43 -7.65 8.76
CA ARG A 84 5.98 -7.24 7.43
C ARG A 84 5.66 -8.43 6.52
N ILE A 85 6.46 -9.49 6.52
CA ILE A 85 6.15 -10.71 5.75
C ILE A 85 4.96 -11.48 6.34
N LEU A 86 4.72 -11.32 7.65
CA LEU A 86 3.54 -11.84 8.36
C LEU A 86 2.38 -10.86 8.38
N LYS A 87 2.33 -9.90 7.44
CA LYS A 87 1.14 -9.09 7.23
C LYS A 87 0.02 -10.00 6.74
N ASP A 88 -0.87 -10.36 7.67
CA ASP A 88 -2.20 -10.80 7.31
C ASP A 88 -2.94 -9.63 6.65
N GLU A 89 -2.98 -9.65 5.32
CA GLU A 89 -3.80 -8.75 4.53
C GLU A 89 -5.31 -8.94 4.81
N GLY A 90 -5.69 -10.03 5.48
CA GLY A 90 -7.07 -10.37 5.83
C GLY A 90 -7.60 -9.82 7.16
N GLN A 91 -6.80 -9.10 7.94
CA GLN A 91 -7.24 -8.44 9.20
C GLN A 91 -7.55 -6.95 9.06
N GLN A 92 -7.38 -6.37 7.87
CA GLN A 92 -8.32 -5.35 7.44
C GLN A 92 -9.59 -6.13 7.04
N GLY A 93 -10.79 -5.54 7.06
CA GLY A 93 -11.92 -6.17 6.35
C GLY A 93 -11.58 -6.38 4.87
N PRO A 94 -12.54 -6.49 3.94
CA PRO A 94 -12.24 -5.91 2.63
C PRO A 94 -11.59 -4.54 2.93
N PRO A 95 -10.38 -4.22 2.39
CA PRO A 95 -9.83 -2.89 2.61
C PRO A 95 -10.98 -1.95 2.29
N GLU A 96 -11.38 -1.06 3.22
CA GLU A 96 -12.37 -0.05 2.88
C GLU A 96 -11.81 0.61 1.63
N ALA A 97 -12.46 0.33 0.49
CA ALA A 97 -11.75 0.43 -0.76
C ALA A 97 -11.43 1.91 -0.96
N PRO A 98 -10.17 2.24 -1.29
CA PRO A 98 -9.70 3.61 -1.27
C PRO A 98 -10.53 4.44 -2.25
N ARG A 99 -10.76 5.70 -1.87
CA ARG A 99 -11.46 6.67 -2.73
C ARG A 99 -10.53 7.24 -3.79
N VAL A 100 -9.23 7.33 -3.45
CA VAL A 100 -8.16 7.82 -4.32
C VAL A 100 -7.10 6.77 -4.49
N PHE A 101 -6.68 6.52 -5.74
CA PHE A 101 -5.49 5.75 -6.04
C PHE A 101 -4.46 6.62 -6.74
N ILE A 102 -3.23 6.67 -6.22
CA ILE A 102 -2.12 7.43 -6.80
C ILE A 102 -1.17 6.48 -7.53
N ILE A 103 -1.29 6.46 -8.85
CA ILE A 103 -0.37 5.76 -9.76
C ILE A 103 0.88 6.62 -9.95
N HIS A 104 2.06 6.03 -9.81
CA HIS A 104 3.34 6.73 -9.89
C HIS A 104 4.49 5.78 -10.26
N ALA A 105 5.62 6.33 -10.71
CA ALA A 105 6.87 5.58 -10.78
C ALA A 105 7.54 5.54 -9.40
N GLY A 106 8.22 4.45 -9.05
CA GLY A 106 8.87 4.30 -7.74
C GLY A 106 9.89 5.40 -7.43
N GLU A 107 10.50 5.98 -8.46
CA GLU A 107 11.42 7.12 -8.38
C GLU A 107 10.77 8.42 -7.85
N ASP A 108 9.46 8.59 -8.05
CA ASP A 108 8.72 9.78 -7.64
C ASP A 108 8.15 9.65 -6.21
N LYS A 109 8.36 8.50 -5.57
CA LYS A 109 7.70 8.15 -4.31
C LYS A 109 8.08 9.09 -3.17
N GLU A 110 9.38 9.23 -2.93
CA GLU A 110 9.89 10.03 -1.82
C GLU A 110 9.81 11.53 -2.12
N SER A 111 10.08 11.93 -3.37
CA SER A 111 10.17 13.34 -3.76
C SER A 111 8.82 14.00 -4.04
N PHE A 112 7.78 13.24 -4.38
CA PHE A 112 6.49 13.80 -4.78
C PHE A 112 5.30 13.12 -4.09
N VAL A 113 5.22 11.79 -4.13
CA VAL A 113 4.01 11.05 -3.73
C VAL A 113 3.80 11.09 -2.22
N ARG A 114 4.83 10.81 -1.40
CA ARG A 114 4.72 10.90 0.06
C ARG A 114 4.36 12.32 0.54
N PRO A 115 5.03 13.39 0.06
CA PRO A 115 4.61 14.75 0.37
C PRO A 115 3.17 15.05 -0.02
N LEU A 116 2.72 14.62 -1.21
CA LEU A 116 1.34 14.80 -1.65
C LEU A 116 0.35 14.07 -0.75
N VAL A 117 0.62 12.82 -0.38
CA VAL A 117 -0.24 12.03 0.52
C VAL A 117 -0.35 12.70 1.89
N ALA A 118 0.77 13.15 2.45
CA ALA A 118 0.77 13.87 3.73
C ALA A 118 -0.08 15.14 3.66
N THR A 119 0.01 15.87 2.54
CA THR A 119 -0.78 17.09 2.31
C THR A 119 -2.28 16.78 2.13
N LEU A 120 -2.62 15.72 1.39
CA LEU A 120 -4.01 15.25 1.25
C LEU A 120 -4.63 14.88 2.61
N GLN A 121 -3.84 14.29 3.51
CA GLN A 121 -4.28 13.97 4.86
C GLN A 121 -4.52 15.23 5.70
N GLN A 122 -3.68 16.25 5.56
CA GLN A 122 -3.88 17.55 6.19
C GLN A 122 -5.15 18.26 5.68
N GLU A 123 -5.48 18.08 4.40
CA GLU A 123 -6.72 18.56 3.77
C GLU A 123 -7.96 17.70 4.11
N GLY A 124 -7.82 16.70 5.00
CA GLY A 124 -8.95 15.97 5.59
C GLY A 124 -9.28 14.62 4.94
N LEU A 125 -8.47 14.09 4.03
CA LEU A 125 -8.60 12.69 3.59
C LEU A 125 -8.06 11.76 4.67
N ALA A 126 -8.81 10.72 5.04
CA ALA A 126 -8.30 9.72 5.96
C ALA A 126 -7.19 8.88 5.28
N GLU A 127 -6.24 8.36 6.05
CA GLU A 127 -5.16 7.51 5.52
C GLU A 127 -5.71 6.33 4.68
N LYS A 128 -6.84 5.75 5.10
CA LYS A 128 -7.54 4.68 4.40
C LYS A 128 -8.16 5.09 3.05
N ASP A 129 -8.45 6.37 2.85
CA ASP A 129 -9.07 6.87 1.62
C ASP A 129 -8.06 6.96 0.46
N VAL A 130 -6.76 6.93 0.76
CA VAL A 130 -5.69 7.10 -0.22
C VAL A 130 -4.87 5.83 -0.32
N PHE A 131 -4.82 5.25 -1.51
CA PHE A 131 -3.93 4.14 -1.84
C PHE A 131 -2.82 4.61 -2.77
N PHE A 132 -1.60 4.15 -2.50
CA PHE A 132 -0.44 4.27 -3.38
C PHE A 132 0.51 3.12 -3.04
N ASP A 133 1.31 2.68 -4.00
CA ASP A 133 2.31 1.64 -3.73
C ASP A 133 3.43 2.21 -2.85
N ASP A 134 3.42 1.90 -1.55
CA ASP A 134 4.40 2.37 -0.57
C ASP A 134 5.77 1.65 -0.71
N VAL A 135 5.85 0.53 -1.43
CA VAL A 135 7.06 -0.31 -1.47
C VAL A 135 7.64 -0.36 -2.89
N SER A 136 8.91 -0.02 -3.08
CA SER A 136 9.60 -0.32 -4.34
C SER A 136 9.79 -1.84 -4.39
N ILE A 137 9.06 -2.53 -5.27
CA ILE A 137 8.89 -3.99 -5.22
C ILE A 137 9.93 -4.71 -6.09
N LYS A 138 10.54 -5.76 -5.52
CA LYS A 138 10.78 -7.04 -6.23
C LYS A 138 9.51 -7.90 -6.11
N PRO A 139 9.07 -8.62 -7.16
CA PRO A 139 7.66 -8.94 -7.44
C PRO A 139 7.00 -9.94 -6.50
N GLY A 140 5.69 -9.76 -6.27
CA GLY A 140 4.77 -10.78 -5.76
C GLY A 140 3.34 -10.53 -6.27
N GLU A 141 2.64 -11.60 -6.67
CA GLU A 141 1.29 -11.61 -7.28
C GLU A 141 0.23 -10.84 -6.47
N VAL A 142 0.41 -10.81 -5.15
CA VAL A 142 -0.51 -10.20 -4.18
C VAL A 142 -0.72 -8.69 -4.41
N ILE A 143 0.33 -7.94 -4.75
CA ILE A 143 0.21 -6.47 -4.96
C ILE A 143 -0.51 -6.18 -6.27
N ARG A 144 -0.25 -7.01 -7.30
CA ARG A 144 -0.98 -6.94 -8.56
C ARG A 144 -2.47 -7.16 -8.32
N ASP A 145 -2.85 -8.17 -7.56
CA ASP A 145 -4.25 -8.45 -7.25
C ASP A 145 -4.90 -7.30 -6.47
N ARG A 146 -4.16 -6.68 -5.55
CA ARG A 146 -4.63 -5.49 -4.82
C ARG A 146 -4.83 -4.28 -5.74
N ILE A 147 -3.92 -4.04 -6.68
CA ILE A 147 -4.06 -2.95 -7.65
C ILE A 147 -5.25 -3.21 -8.58
N ILE A 148 -5.35 -4.41 -9.14
CA ILE A 148 -6.44 -4.77 -10.06
C ILE A 148 -7.80 -4.74 -9.35
N SER A 149 -7.89 -5.23 -8.12
CA SER A 149 -9.11 -5.15 -7.31
C SER A 149 -9.47 -3.71 -6.96
N THR A 150 -8.49 -2.86 -6.63
CA THR A 150 -8.70 -1.43 -6.39
C THR A 150 -9.24 -0.73 -7.65
N LEU A 151 -8.61 -0.96 -8.80
CA LEU A 151 -9.04 -0.41 -10.09
C LEU A 151 -10.40 -0.94 -10.57
N SER A 152 -10.89 -2.03 -10.00
CA SER A 152 -12.22 -2.57 -10.28
C SER A 152 -13.26 -2.16 -9.23
N SER A 153 -12.82 -1.61 -8.09
CA SER A 153 -13.70 -1.22 -6.98
C SER A 153 -14.60 -0.05 -7.34
N GLN A 154 -15.86 -0.09 -6.91
CA GLN A 154 -16.80 1.04 -7.03
C GLN A 154 -16.49 2.18 -6.06
N SER A 155 -15.82 1.90 -4.94
CA SER A 155 -15.42 2.95 -3.99
C SER A 155 -14.30 3.83 -4.52
N LEU A 156 -13.56 3.38 -5.54
CA LEU A 156 -12.52 4.16 -6.18
C LEU A 156 -13.15 5.24 -7.06
N GLU A 157 -13.14 6.47 -6.52
CA GLU A 157 -13.77 7.66 -7.08
C GLU A 157 -12.84 8.44 -8.02
N LEU A 158 -11.53 8.46 -7.72
CA LEU A 158 -10.53 9.21 -8.49
C LEU A 158 -9.20 8.47 -8.56
N VAL A 159 -8.58 8.48 -9.74
CA VAL A 159 -7.21 8.01 -9.95
C VAL A 159 -6.32 9.21 -10.26
N VAL A 160 -5.35 9.47 -9.38
CA VAL A 160 -4.30 10.46 -9.62
C VAL A 160 -3.14 9.77 -10.32
N VAL A 161 -2.70 10.28 -11.46
CA VAL A 161 -1.58 9.69 -12.22
C VAL A 161 -0.43 10.67 -12.25
N VAL A 162 0.64 10.36 -11.52
CA VAL A 162 1.88 11.15 -11.52
C VAL A 162 2.70 10.77 -12.76
N VAL A 163 2.64 11.63 -13.76
CA VAL A 163 3.31 11.47 -15.05
C VAL A 163 4.63 12.24 -14.98
N SER A 164 5.72 11.53 -14.76
CA SER A 164 7.10 12.04 -14.79
C SER A 164 7.89 11.40 -15.93
N THR A 165 9.11 11.87 -16.19
CA THR A 165 10.04 11.17 -17.11
C THR A 165 10.29 9.72 -16.67
N ALA A 166 10.32 9.44 -15.36
CA ALA A 166 10.48 8.08 -14.84
C ALA A 166 9.26 7.22 -15.20
N PHE A 167 8.04 7.75 -15.02
CA PHE A 167 6.80 7.08 -15.43
C PHE A 167 6.81 6.71 -16.92
N LEU A 168 7.18 7.68 -17.79
CA LEU A 168 7.14 7.51 -19.25
C LEU A 168 8.19 6.52 -19.78
N ASN A 169 9.29 6.31 -19.04
CA ASN A 169 10.38 5.42 -19.44
C ASN A 169 10.19 3.96 -18.98
N LYS A 170 9.15 3.64 -18.21
CA LYS A 170 8.91 2.26 -17.73
C LYS A 170 8.20 1.41 -18.79
N PRO A 171 8.68 0.19 -19.07
CA PRO A 171 8.11 -0.65 -20.14
C PRO A 171 6.78 -1.33 -19.78
N TYR A 172 6.50 -1.57 -18.50
CA TYR A 172 5.35 -2.39 -18.05
C TYR A 172 4.45 -1.69 -17.02
N TRP A 173 4.99 -1.36 -15.85
CA TRP A 173 4.31 -0.63 -14.78
C TRP A 173 4.93 0.76 -14.71
N PRO A 174 4.16 1.85 -14.76
CA PRO A 174 2.75 1.99 -14.37
C PRO A 174 1.75 1.97 -15.56
N ARG A 175 2.22 1.60 -16.75
CA ARG A 175 1.42 1.59 -17.99
C ARG A 175 0.17 0.71 -17.89
N LEU A 176 0.32 -0.51 -17.36
CA LEU A 176 -0.79 -1.45 -17.22
C LEU A 176 -1.90 -0.89 -16.31
N GLU A 177 -1.56 -0.15 -15.26
CA GLU A 177 -2.52 0.49 -14.35
C GLU A 177 -3.31 1.55 -15.07
N PHE A 178 -2.61 2.45 -15.76
CA PHE A 178 -3.23 3.51 -16.54
C PHE A 178 -4.17 2.94 -17.62
N GLU A 179 -3.73 1.94 -18.38
CA GLU A 179 -4.58 1.27 -19.38
C GLU A 179 -5.80 0.59 -18.75
N THR A 180 -5.66 0.03 -17.55
CA THR A 180 -6.77 -0.57 -16.80
C THR A 180 -7.75 0.49 -16.29
N CYS A 181 -7.27 1.66 -15.86
CA CYS A 181 -8.12 2.81 -15.52
C CYS A 181 -8.99 3.23 -16.70
N LEU A 182 -8.39 3.32 -17.89
CA LEU A 182 -9.11 3.65 -19.12
C LEU A 182 -10.19 2.61 -19.44
N LYS A 183 -9.84 1.31 -19.38
CA LYS A 183 -10.78 0.21 -19.65
C LYS A 183 -11.96 0.19 -18.67
N ASN A 184 -11.70 0.46 -17.39
CA ASN A 184 -12.72 0.49 -16.35
C ASN A 184 -13.42 1.87 -16.25
N ASN A 185 -13.19 2.76 -17.22
CA ASN A 185 -13.76 4.10 -17.29
C ASN A 185 -13.60 4.91 -15.99
N LYS A 186 -12.44 4.74 -15.33
CA LYS A 186 -12.11 5.45 -14.09
C LYS A 186 -11.85 6.92 -14.39
N ARG A 187 -12.24 7.79 -13.46
CA ARG A 187 -11.91 9.21 -13.52
C ARG A 187 -10.43 9.38 -13.22
N ILE A 188 -9.71 9.98 -14.16
CA ILE A 188 -8.27 10.17 -14.08
C ILE A 188 -7.96 11.67 -13.93
N PHE A 189 -7.08 11.99 -13.00
CA PHE A 189 -6.49 13.31 -12.83
C PHE A 189 -4.97 13.20 -13.02
N PRO A 190 -4.46 13.52 -14.22
CA PRO A 190 -3.02 13.49 -14.47
C PRO A 190 -2.31 14.68 -13.82
N ILE A 191 -1.15 14.43 -13.24
CA ILE A 191 -0.22 15.45 -12.78
C ILE A 191 1.09 15.25 -13.56
N TRP A 192 1.44 16.21 -14.39
CA TRP A 192 2.71 16.23 -15.11
C TRP A 192 3.77 16.84 -14.22
N VAL A 193 4.83 16.08 -13.96
CA VAL A 193 5.99 16.50 -13.18
C VAL A 193 7.19 16.50 -14.12
N ASP A 194 7.66 17.69 -14.46
CA ASP A 194 8.80 17.87 -15.35
C ASP A 194 9.87 18.74 -14.69
N ALA A 195 11.12 18.56 -15.11
CA ALA A 195 12.24 19.39 -14.67
C ALA A 195 12.74 20.33 -15.77
N ASN A 196 12.13 20.31 -16.98
CA ASN A 196 12.52 21.21 -18.04
C ASN A 196 11.85 22.58 -17.87
N GLU A 197 12.62 23.62 -18.11
CA GLU A 197 12.15 25.02 -18.06
C GLU A 197 11.46 25.46 -19.37
N ASP A 198 11.10 24.54 -20.26
CA ASP A 198 10.55 24.82 -21.59
C ASP A 198 9.02 25.00 -21.63
N SER A 199 8.40 25.18 -20.45
CA SER A 199 6.95 25.22 -20.26
C SER A 199 6.24 23.95 -20.73
N PHE A 200 6.83 22.78 -20.45
CA PHE A 200 6.30 21.43 -20.77
C PHE A 200 6.18 21.12 -22.26
N LYS A 201 6.91 21.82 -23.14
CA LYS A 201 6.81 21.60 -24.60
C LYS A 201 7.37 20.23 -24.98
N ALA A 202 8.61 19.94 -24.61
CA ALA A 202 9.25 18.65 -24.84
C ALA A 202 8.52 17.54 -24.07
N PHE A 203 8.11 17.82 -22.83
CA PHE A 203 7.38 16.86 -22.00
C PHE A 203 6.04 16.46 -22.62
N SER A 204 5.27 17.41 -23.13
CA SER A 204 4.03 17.17 -23.86
C SER A 204 4.21 16.22 -25.05
N GLU A 205 5.33 16.33 -25.78
CA GLU A 205 5.66 15.41 -26.87
C GLU A 205 6.00 14.01 -26.36
N LEU A 206 6.72 13.89 -25.23
CA LEU A 206 6.97 12.59 -24.60
C LEU A 206 5.67 11.91 -24.13
N VAL A 207 4.78 12.67 -23.48
CA VAL A 207 3.47 12.17 -23.06
C VAL A 207 2.65 11.71 -24.27
N GLY A 208 2.66 12.47 -25.37
CA GLY A 208 1.96 12.09 -26.61
C GLY A 208 2.47 10.80 -27.23
N LYS A 209 3.79 10.60 -27.25
CA LYS A 209 4.41 9.35 -27.74
C LYS A 209 4.03 8.17 -26.86
N TYR A 210 3.92 8.38 -25.55
CA TYR A 210 3.54 7.35 -24.60
C TYR A 210 2.04 7.00 -24.67
N SER A 211 1.18 8.02 -24.68
CA SER A 211 -0.28 7.86 -24.81
C SER A 211 -0.93 9.14 -25.36
N PRO A 212 -1.49 9.07 -26.58
CA PRO A 212 -2.26 10.19 -27.15
C PRO A 212 -3.45 10.60 -26.26
N THR A 213 -4.10 9.63 -25.63
CA THR A 213 -5.21 9.87 -24.70
C THR A 213 -4.74 10.67 -23.49
N LEU A 214 -3.60 10.30 -22.88
CA LEU A 214 -3.03 11.03 -21.74
C LEU A 214 -2.64 12.47 -22.11
N LYS A 215 -2.13 12.70 -23.33
CA LYS A 215 -1.82 14.05 -23.85
C LYS A 215 -3.07 14.94 -23.98
N GLN A 216 -4.22 14.35 -24.30
CA GLN A 216 -5.48 15.09 -24.46
C GLN A 216 -6.18 15.41 -23.13
N MET A 217 -5.82 14.72 -22.04
CA MET A 217 -6.39 14.97 -20.72
C MET A 217 -5.93 16.32 -20.15
N SER A 218 -6.80 16.98 -19.40
CA SER A 218 -6.44 18.16 -18.62
C SER A 218 -5.57 17.74 -17.44
N ALA A 219 -4.27 18.02 -17.53
CA ALA A 219 -3.29 17.69 -16.51
C ALA A 219 -2.90 18.93 -15.68
N ARG A 220 -2.70 18.73 -14.38
CA ARG A 220 -1.98 19.71 -13.54
C ARG A 220 -0.50 19.64 -13.88
N ARG A 221 0.14 20.78 -14.12
CA ARG A 221 1.56 20.86 -14.47
C ARG A 221 2.33 21.37 -13.27
N VAL A 222 3.38 20.66 -12.89
CA VAL A 222 4.18 20.94 -11.70
C VAL A 222 5.64 20.88 -12.09
N GLN A 223 6.36 21.98 -11.87
CA GLN A 223 7.81 21.97 -12.00
C GLN A 223 8.42 21.20 -10.84
N ARG A 224 9.40 20.35 -11.12
CA ARG A 224 10.00 19.46 -10.13
C ARG A 224 10.66 20.21 -8.97
N ASP A 225 11.18 21.40 -9.23
CA ASP A 225 11.82 22.24 -8.20
C ASP A 225 10.80 23.02 -7.35
N ASP A 226 9.57 23.20 -7.85
CA ASP A 226 8.50 23.95 -7.19
C ASP A 226 7.46 23.06 -6.49
N VAL A 227 7.74 21.75 -6.37
CA VAL A 227 6.76 20.77 -5.87
C VAL A 227 6.17 21.20 -4.55
N THR A 228 6.98 21.61 -3.57
CA THR A 228 6.53 21.97 -2.22
C THR A 228 5.48 23.05 -2.20
N ASP A 229 5.60 24.04 -3.09
CA ASP A 229 4.73 25.21 -3.13
C ASP A 229 3.39 24.88 -3.82
N GLU A 230 3.41 23.85 -4.68
CA GLU A 230 2.26 23.38 -5.43
C GLU A 230 1.43 22.32 -4.68
N LEU A 231 2.02 21.60 -3.71
CA LEU A 231 1.37 20.47 -3.02
C LEU A 231 0.01 20.82 -2.41
N THR A 232 -0.10 21.96 -1.72
CA THR A 232 -1.36 22.39 -1.09
C THR A 232 -2.45 22.64 -2.13
N ASN A 233 -2.09 23.31 -3.23
CA ASN A 233 -3.03 23.57 -4.33
C ASN A 233 -3.48 22.27 -5.02
N ILE A 234 -2.54 21.35 -5.24
CA ILE A 234 -2.83 20.03 -5.82
C ILE A 234 -3.77 19.23 -4.89
N ALA A 235 -3.47 19.20 -3.59
CA ALA A 235 -4.27 18.49 -2.61
C ALA A 235 -5.70 19.05 -2.53
N ALA A 236 -5.85 20.36 -2.48
CA ALA A 236 -7.15 21.03 -2.52
C ALA A 236 -7.94 20.69 -3.80
N GLU A 237 -7.28 20.66 -4.98
CA GLU A 237 -7.92 20.28 -6.23
C GLU A 237 -8.41 18.83 -6.22
N VAL A 238 -7.62 17.90 -5.66
CA VAL A 238 -8.00 16.49 -5.47
C VAL A 238 -9.24 16.39 -4.58
N VAL A 239 -9.24 17.08 -3.43
CA VAL A 239 -10.38 17.10 -2.49
C VAL A 239 -11.62 17.68 -3.16
N GLN A 240 -11.49 18.78 -3.91
CA GLN A 240 -12.59 19.39 -4.65
C GLN A 240 -13.18 18.42 -5.70
N ARG A 241 -12.33 17.71 -6.44
CA ARG A 241 -12.75 16.70 -7.42
C ARG A 241 -13.51 15.54 -6.75
N LEU A 242 -13.15 15.18 -5.52
CA LEU A 242 -13.89 14.20 -4.71
C LEU A 242 -15.22 14.74 -4.17
N SER A 243 -15.31 16.01 -3.80
CA SER A 243 -16.56 16.60 -3.30
C SER A 243 -17.59 16.81 -4.40
N THR A 244 -17.18 17.24 -5.59
CA THR A 244 -18.09 17.44 -6.74
C THR A 244 -18.79 16.14 -7.16
N LEU A 245 -18.14 14.99 -6.96
CA LEU A 245 -18.72 13.65 -7.19
C LEU A 245 -19.96 13.37 -6.33
N ARG A 246 -19.92 13.79 -5.07
CA ARG A 246 -21.00 13.53 -4.09
C ARG A 246 -22.24 14.39 -4.33
N CYS A 247 -22.09 15.56 -4.96
CA CYS A 247 -23.22 16.41 -5.33
C CYS A 247 -23.92 15.98 -6.63
N SER A 248 -23.26 15.21 -7.49
CA SER A 248 -23.80 14.75 -8.78
C SER A 248 -24.62 13.45 -8.70
N THR A 249 -24.76 12.83 -7.53
CA THR A 249 -25.61 11.63 -7.35
C THR A 249 -27.06 12.07 -7.09
N PRO A 250 -28.03 11.78 -7.98
CA PRO A 250 -29.43 12.13 -7.73
C PRO A 250 -29.96 11.33 -6.52
N PRO A 251 -30.86 11.90 -5.71
CA PRO A 251 -31.49 11.16 -4.63
C PRO A 251 -32.21 9.92 -5.20
N PRO A 252 -32.23 8.78 -4.47
CA PRO A 252 -32.99 7.62 -4.92
C PRO A 252 -34.44 8.04 -5.10
N ALA A 253 -34.99 7.75 -6.28
CA ALA A 253 -36.41 7.97 -6.57
C ALA A 253 -37.22 7.26 -5.48
N GLY A 254 -37.88 8.04 -4.63
CA GLY A 254 -38.75 7.53 -3.58
C GLY A 254 -39.86 6.68 -4.20
N LEU A 255 -40.08 5.51 -3.60
CA LEU A 255 -41.22 4.63 -3.83
C LEU A 255 -42.53 5.33 -3.52
#